data_AF-A0A2D4HRX0-F1
#
_entry.id   AF-A0A2D4HRX0-F1
#
_cell.length_a   1.000
_cell.length_b   1.000
_cell.length_c   1.000
_cell.angle_alpha   90.00
_cell.angle_beta   90.00
_cell.angle_gamma   90.00
#
_symmetry.space_group_name_H-M   'P 1'
#
loop_
_entity.id
_entity.type
_entity.pdbx_description
1 polymer ?
#
loop_
_entity_poly.entity_id
_entity_poly.type
_entity_poly.pdbx_seq_one_letter_code
_entity_poly.pdbx_strand_id
1 'polypeptide(L)'
;MTLVEAFEVNKKKSEAVFRFDLPNRMLLWHGSRLGNWAGILSQGLRVAPPEAPVTGYMFGKGIYFADMSSKSANYCFATREKDIGFLLLSEVALGECNELLEANPEAEKLLISKHSTKGLGKFTPAGCVSLHGATVPVGPAKETGIANSHGYTLNYNEFVVYDPRQVRMKYLLKVRFNFTQLW
;
A
#
# COMPACT_ATOMS: atom_id res chain seq x y z
N MET A 1 7.55 16.04 -4.14
CA MET A 1 7.85 15.61 -2.76
C MET A 1 9.36 15.50 -2.62
N THR A 2 9.91 15.86 -1.46
CA THR A 2 11.34 15.73 -1.14
C THR A 2 11.49 14.78 0.04
N LEU A 3 12.42 13.82 -0.04
CA LEU A 3 12.81 13.01 1.11
C LEU A 3 13.61 13.87 2.08
N VAL A 4 13.17 13.94 3.34
CA VAL A 4 13.86 14.69 4.39
C VAL A 4 14.76 13.75 5.19
N GLU A 5 14.17 12.68 5.71
CA GLU A 5 14.86 11.67 6.52
C GLU A 5 14.27 10.29 6.21
N ALA A 6 15.10 9.25 6.33
CA ALA A 6 14.68 7.86 6.25
C ALA A 6 15.10 7.13 7.53
N PHE A 7 14.17 6.34 8.07
CA PHE A 7 14.37 5.54 9.27
C PHE A 7 14.19 4.08 8.93
N GLU A 8 15.08 3.22 9.43
CA GLU A 8 14.79 1.79 9.49
C GLU A 8 13.78 1.52 10.61
N VAL A 9 12.77 0.70 10.31
CA VAL A 9 11.77 0.26 11.27
C VAL A 9 12.02 -1.20 11.59
N ASN A 10 12.40 -1.49 12.82
CA ASN A 10 12.56 -2.85 13.30
C ASN A 10 11.52 -3.17 14.38
N LYS A 11 10.59 -4.06 14.06
CA LYS A 11 9.55 -4.55 14.97
C LYS A 11 9.67 -6.06 15.14
N LYS A 12 10.60 -6.49 16.00
CA LYS A 12 10.92 -7.91 16.29
C LYS A 12 9.70 -8.83 16.41
N LYS A 13 8.62 -8.39 17.08
CA LYS A 13 7.39 -9.17 17.22
C LYS A 13 6.67 -9.44 15.88
N SER A 14 6.64 -8.44 14.99
CA SER A 14 6.03 -8.57 13.65
C SER A 14 6.89 -9.45 12.75
N GLU A 15 8.22 -9.37 12.88
CA GLU A 15 9.15 -10.23 12.13
C GLU A 15 8.99 -11.72 12.47
N ALA A 16 8.80 -12.05 13.75
CA ALA A 16 8.64 -13.44 14.19
C ALA A 16 7.37 -14.13 13.67
N VAL A 17 6.34 -13.36 13.31
CA VAL A 17 5.05 -13.89 12.81
C VAL A 17 4.84 -13.64 11.32
N PHE A 18 5.83 -13.07 10.62
CA PHE A 18 5.71 -12.72 9.22
C PHE A 18 5.63 -13.96 8.34
N ARG A 19 4.76 -13.92 7.33
CA ARG A 19 4.50 -15.02 6.38
C ARG A 19 5.62 -15.18 5.34
N PHE A 20 6.82 -15.57 5.78
CA PHE A 20 7.97 -15.87 4.91
C PHE A 20 7.72 -17.05 3.96
N ASP A 21 6.75 -17.91 4.30
CA ASP A 21 6.32 -19.06 3.49
C ASP A 21 5.61 -18.66 2.19
N LEU A 22 5.04 -17.45 2.13
CA LEU A 22 4.36 -16.96 0.93
C LEU A 22 5.35 -16.40 -0.10
N PRO A 23 5.12 -16.69 -1.41
CA PRO A 23 5.87 -16.07 -2.49
C PRO A 23 5.44 -14.61 -2.70
N ASN A 24 5.98 -13.97 -3.74
CA ASN A 24 5.58 -12.62 -4.17
C ASN A 24 5.65 -11.58 -3.05
N ARG A 25 6.83 -11.48 -2.41
CA ARG A 25 7.10 -10.44 -1.40
C ARG A 25 7.52 -9.15 -2.07
N MET A 26 6.77 -8.08 -1.84
CA MET A 26 7.00 -6.78 -2.45
C MET A 26 7.20 -5.70 -1.38
N LEU A 27 8.09 -4.75 -1.63
CA LEU A 27 8.22 -3.54 -0.83
C LEU A 27 7.24 -2.48 -1.34
N LEU A 28 6.18 -2.21 -0.59
CA LEU A 28 5.06 -1.37 -1.04
C LEU A 28 4.81 -0.18 -0.11
N TRP A 29 4.20 0.87 -0.67
CA TRP A 29 3.94 2.14 -0.02
C TRP A 29 2.62 2.14 0.75
N HIS A 30 2.66 2.65 1.98
CA HIS A 30 1.48 2.99 2.78
C HIS A 30 1.58 4.44 3.27
N GLY A 31 0.51 5.21 3.10
CA GLY A 31 0.41 6.58 3.60
C GLY A 31 -0.77 6.72 4.57
N SER A 32 -0.62 7.57 5.57
CA SER A 32 -1.65 7.82 6.57
C SER A 32 -1.53 9.22 7.15
N ARG A 33 -2.63 9.73 7.71
CA ARG A 33 -2.68 11.02 8.41
C ARG A 33 -1.67 11.04 9.56
N LEU A 34 -1.10 12.23 9.81
CA LEU A 34 -0.06 12.40 10.83
C LEU A 34 -0.46 11.83 12.22
N GLY A 35 -1.72 12.02 12.62
CA GLY A 35 -2.24 11.54 13.91
C GLY A 35 -2.25 10.01 14.09
N ASN A 36 -2.14 9.24 13.02
CA ASN A 36 -2.23 7.77 13.08
C ASN A 36 -0.89 7.09 13.36
N TRP A 37 0.25 7.78 13.16
CA TRP A 37 1.57 7.13 13.17
C TRP A 37 1.97 6.58 14.53
N ALA A 38 1.59 7.23 15.64
CA ALA A 38 1.85 6.68 16.98
C ALA A 38 1.18 5.31 17.16
N GLY A 39 -0.06 5.14 16.67
CA GLY A 39 -0.77 3.86 16.66
C GLY A 39 -0.13 2.84 15.74
N ILE A 40 0.18 3.24 14.49
CA ILE A 40 0.81 2.34 13.50
C ILE A 40 2.17 1.83 14.00
N LEU A 41 3.02 2.70 14.54
CA LEU A 41 4.35 2.31 15.02
C LEU A 41 4.26 1.44 16.28
N SER A 42 3.40 1.79 17.23
CA SER A 42 3.23 1.02 18.48
C SER A 42 2.55 -0.33 18.26
N GLN A 43 1.50 -0.39 17.45
CA GLN A 43 0.60 -1.55 17.35
C GLN A 43 0.67 -2.29 16.00
N GLY A 44 1.26 -1.68 14.97
CA GLY A 44 1.31 -2.23 13.61
C GLY A 44 0.14 -1.73 12.76
N LEU A 45 0.19 -2.01 11.46
CA LEU A 45 -0.96 -1.83 10.57
C LEU A 45 -2.04 -2.86 10.93
N ARG A 46 -3.30 -2.43 10.95
CA ARG A 46 -4.44 -3.26 11.34
C ARG A 46 -5.45 -3.30 10.22
N VAL A 47 -6.09 -4.45 10.10
CA VAL A 47 -7.33 -4.58 9.34
C VAL A 47 -8.40 -3.73 10.01
N ALA A 48 -9.22 -3.06 9.21
CA ALA A 48 -10.34 -2.28 9.72
C ALA A 48 -11.27 -3.17 10.56
N PRO A 49 -11.74 -2.72 11.72
CA PRO A 49 -12.51 -3.57 12.60
C PRO A 49 -13.94 -3.81 12.05
N PRO A 50 -14.65 -4.85 12.48
CA PRO A 50 -15.96 -5.24 11.93
C PRO A 50 -17.03 -4.14 12.02
N GLU A 51 -16.94 -3.25 13.00
CA GLU A 51 -17.84 -2.12 13.21
C GLU A 51 -17.58 -0.92 12.29
N ALA A 52 -16.41 -0.84 11.66
CA ALA A 52 -16.12 0.27 10.73
C ALA A 52 -17.07 0.22 9.52
N PRO A 53 -17.61 1.36 9.05
CA PRO A 53 -18.46 1.40 7.87
C PRO A 53 -17.76 0.74 6.67
N VAL A 54 -18.45 -0.13 5.93
CA VAL A 54 -17.88 -0.75 4.71
C VAL A 54 -17.66 0.30 3.62
N THR A 55 -18.40 1.41 3.67
CA THR A 55 -18.28 2.55 2.78
C THR A 55 -16.88 3.19 2.91
N GLY A 56 -16.10 3.11 1.82
CA GLY A 56 -14.72 3.64 1.76
C GLY A 56 -13.64 2.59 1.57
N TYR A 57 -13.98 1.29 1.65
CA TYR A 57 -13.05 0.19 1.38
C TYR A 57 -13.32 -0.45 0.02
N MET A 58 -12.56 -0.02 -1.01
CA MET A 58 -12.78 -0.47 -2.40
C MET A 58 -12.69 -1.98 -2.58
N PHE A 59 -11.89 -2.67 -1.76
CA PHE A 59 -11.65 -4.11 -1.83
C PHE A 59 -11.86 -4.80 -0.48
N GLY A 60 -12.82 -4.32 0.30
CA GLY A 60 -13.13 -4.87 1.62
C GLY A 60 -12.13 -4.47 2.72
N LYS A 61 -12.34 -5.02 3.92
CA LYS A 61 -11.58 -4.62 5.12
C LYS A 61 -10.21 -5.30 5.11
N GLY A 62 -9.21 -4.59 4.62
CA GLY A 62 -7.82 -5.06 4.61
C GLY A 62 -6.82 -3.94 4.88
N ILE A 63 -5.55 -4.26 4.72
CA ILE A 63 -4.43 -3.31 4.79
C ILE A 63 -4.02 -2.97 3.37
N TYR A 64 -4.15 -1.69 3.02
CA TYR A 64 -4.00 -1.18 1.67
C TYR A 64 -2.59 -0.64 1.41
N PHE A 65 -2.05 -0.98 0.25
CA PHE A 65 -0.75 -0.56 -0.24
C PHE A 65 -0.81 -0.15 -1.71
N ALA A 66 0.17 0.63 -2.14
CA ALA A 66 0.41 0.96 -3.54
C ALA A 66 1.86 0.72 -3.94
N ASP A 67 2.08 0.46 -5.22
CA ASP A 67 3.41 0.43 -5.85
C ASP A 67 3.86 1.83 -6.34
N MET A 68 2.94 2.79 -6.35
CA MET A 68 3.18 4.20 -6.67
C MET A 68 3.21 5.07 -5.42
N SER A 69 4.34 5.73 -5.15
CA SER A 69 4.54 6.53 -3.93
C SER A 69 3.54 7.68 -3.81
N SER A 70 3.22 8.37 -4.91
CA SER A 70 2.27 9.48 -4.93
C SER A 70 0.83 9.06 -4.62
N LYS A 71 0.43 7.84 -5.01
CA LYS A 71 -0.89 7.28 -4.65
C LYS A 71 -1.03 7.17 -3.13
N SER A 72 -0.05 6.55 -2.46
CA SER A 72 -0.04 6.45 -1.00
C SER A 72 0.13 7.82 -0.33
N ALA A 73 0.92 8.73 -0.91
CA ALA A 73 1.15 10.06 -0.36
C ALA A 73 -0.12 10.92 -0.27
N ASN A 74 -1.10 10.71 -1.17
CA ASN A 74 -2.38 11.40 -1.08
C ASN A 74 -3.15 11.05 0.21
N TYR A 75 -2.91 9.88 0.81
CA TYR A 75 -3.50 9.47 2.09
C TYR A 75 -2.79 10.08 3.31
N CYS A 76 -1.72 10.85 3.12
CA CYS A 76 -1.11 11.64 4.20
C CYS A 76 -1.94 12.87 4.57
N PHE A 77 -2.79 13.37 3.66
CA PHE A 77 -3.55 14.62 3.81
C PHE A 77 -2.69 15.82 4.24
N ALA A 78 -1.48 15.93 3.68
CA ALA A 78 -0.62 17.10 3.87
C ALA A 78 -1.25 18.33 3.21
N THR A 79 -0.94 19.52 3.74
CA THR A 79 -1.40 20.82 3.21
C THR A 79 -0.23 21.77 3.05
N ARG A 80 -0.45 22.95 2.46
CA ARG A 80 0.61 23.97 2.32
C ARG A 80 1.13 24.43 3.69
N GLU A 81 0.25 24.50 4.69
CA GLU A 81 0.57 24.90 6.06
C GLU A 81 1.17 23.74 6.87
N LYS A 82 0.86 22.50 6.50
CA LYS A 82 1.33 21.27 7.15
C LYS A 82 1.92 20.34 6.09
N ASP A 83 3.11 20.71 5.63
CA ASP A 83 3.78 20.13 4.47
C ASP A 83 4.68 18.92 4.80
N ILE A 84 4.80 18.54 6.07
CA ILE A 84 5.52 17.34 6.50
C ILE A 84 4.55 16.18 6.71
N GLY A 85 4.84 15.06 6.08
CA GLY A 85 4.14 13.80 6.31
C GLY A 85 5.11 12.62 6.33
N PHE A 86 4.55 11.43 6.54
CA PHE A 86 5.32 10.19 6.52
C PHE A 86 4.75 9.21 5.51
N LEU A 87 5.65 8.46 4.90
CA LEU A 87 5.34 7.30 4.08
C LEU A 87 6.03 6.08 4.68
N LEU A 88 5.32 4.97 4.72
CA LEU A 88 5.83 3.70 5.20
C LEU A 88 6.08 2.77 4.02
N LEU A 89 7.27 2.21 3.96
CA LEU A 89 7.59 1.05 3.13
C LEU A 89 7.51 -0.21 3.99
N SER A 90 6.66 -1.13 3.58
CA SER A 90 6.52 -2.45 4.21
C SER A 90 6.83 -3.55 3.21
N GLU A 91 7.51 -4.59 3.66
CA GLU A 91 7.56 -5.86 2.96
C GLU A 91 6.19 -6.53 3.13
N VAL A 92 5.52 -6.78 2.01
CA VAL A 92 4.17 -7.33 1.95
C VAL A 92 4.24 -8.68 1.25
N ALA A 93 3.87 -9.74 1.96
CA ALA A 93 3.81 -11.10 1.44
C ALA A 93 2.46 -11.33 0.73
N LEU A 94 2.41 -10.99 -0.57
CA LEU A 94 1.16 -11.00 -1.34
C LEU A 94 0.71 -12.41 -1.71
N GLY A 95 1.63 -13.36 -1.84
CA GLY A 95 1.36 -14.67 -2.42
C GLY A 95 0.66 -14.56 -3.78
N GLU A 96 -0.24 -15.51 -4.03
CA GLU A 96 -1.16 -15.46 -5.17
C GLU A 96 -2.22 -14.36 -5.00
N CYS A 97 -2.28 -13.44 -5.96
CA CYS A 97 -3.19 -12.30 -5.95
C CYS A 97 -4.53 -12.62 -6.64
N ASN A 98 -5.63 -12.11 -6.09
CA ASN A 98 -6.90 -12.00 -6.78
C ASN A 98 -6.96 -10.66 -7.51
N GLU A 99 -6.85 -10.69 -8.83
CA GLU A 99 -6.86 -9.48 -9.64
C GLU A 99 -8.29 -9.02 -9.92
N LEU A 100 -8.59 -7.76 -9.64
CA LEU A 100 -9.92 -7.16 -9.83
C LEU A 100 -9.81 -5.86 -10.63
N LEU A 101 -10.73 -5.68 -11.59
CA LEU A 101 -10.83 -4.47 -12.41
C LEU A 101 -11.66 -3.37 -11.75
N GLU A 102 -12.61 -3.75 -10.90
CA GLU A 102 -13.57 -2.87 -10.25
C GLU A 102 -13.61 -3.09 -8.74
N ALA A 103 -14.06 -2.06 -8.03
CA ALA A 103 -14.22 -2.13 -6.58
C ALA A 103 -15.23 -3.22 -6.21
N ASN A 104 -14.85 -4.05 -5.25
CA ASN A 104 -15.72 -5.08 -4.68
C ASN A 104 -15.54 -5.11 -3.15
N PRO A 105 -16.52 -4.61 -2.38
CA PRO A 105 -16.46 -4.64 -0.92
C PRO A 105 -16.35 -6.05 -0.33
N GLU A 106 -16.72 -7.09 -1.09
CA GLU A 106 -16.63 -8.49 -0.70
C GLU A 106 -15.37 -9.20 -1.24
N ALA A 107 -14.38 -8.47 -1.75
CA ALA A 107 -13.18 -9.05 -2.38
C ALA A 107 -12.44 -10.07 -1.51
N GLU A 108 -12.47 -9.92 -0.18
CA GLU A 108 -11.91 -10.90 0.75
C GLU A 108 -12.57 -12.28 0.62
N LYS A 109 -13.89 -12.33 0.44
CA LYS A 109 -14.66 -13.58 0.29
C LYS A 109 -14.35 -14.28 -1.04
N LEU A 110 -13.78 -13.56 -2.00
CA LEU A 110 -13.42 -14.08 -3.33
C LEU A 110 -12.02 -14.70 -3.35
N LEU A 111 -11.29 -14.70 -2.23
CA LEU A 111 -9.98 -15.33 -2.11
C LEU A 111 -10.08 -16.86 -2.03
N ILE A 112 -10.39 -17.50 -3.16
CA ILE A 112 -10.34 -18.97 -3.29
C ILE A 112 -8.89 -19.36 -3.60
N SER A 113 -8.20 -19.96 -2.62
CA SER A 113 -6.79 -20.37 -2.72
C SER A 113 -5.81 -19.24 -3.06
N LYS A 114 -6.20 -17.99 -2.76
CA LYS A 114 -5.41 -16.77 -2.96
C LYS A 114 -5.19 -16.07 -1.63
N HIS A 115 -4.23 -15.16 -1.57
CA HIS A 115 -3.74 -14.60 -0.30
C HIS A 115 -3.89 -13.08 -0.21
N SER A 116 -4.14 -12.41 -1.33
CA SER A 116 -4.27 -10.95 -1.39
C SER A 116 -5.15 -10.53 -2.56
N THR A 117 -5.62 -9.29 -2.56
CA THR A 117 -6.32 -8.68 -3.69
C THR A 117 -5.41 -7.66 -4.37
N LYS A 118 -5.43 -7.65 -5.70
CA LYS A 118 -4.75 -6.65 -6.53
C LYS A 118 -5.76 -5.92 -7.41
N GLY A 119 -6.07 -4.67 -7.06
CA GLY A 119 -6.82 -3.78 -7.93
C GLY A 119 -5.95 -3.37 -9.11
N LEU A 120 -6.38 -3.67 -10.34
CA LEU A 120 -5.59 -3.41 -11.55
C LEU A 120 -5.73 -1.96 -12.01
N GLY A 121 -4.59 -1.27 -12.11
CA GLY A 121 -4.51 0.11 -12.59
C GLY A 121 -4.15 0.23 -14.07
N LYS A 122 -4.48 1.39 -14.67
CA LYS A 122 -4.02 1.80 -16.00
C LYS A 122 -2.51 1.96 -16.08
N PHE A 123 -1.86 2.28 -14.96
CA PHE A 123 -0.43 2.49 -14.87
C PHE A 123 0.21 1.60 -13.80
N THR A 124 1.40 1.09 -14.10
CA THR A 124 2.23 0.25 -13.23
C THR A 124 3.69 0.68 -13.33
N PRO A 125 4.55 0.42 -12.32
CA PRO A 125 5.99 0.60 -12.48
C PRO A 125 6.57 -0.21 -13.64
N ALA A 126 7.50 0.39 -14.39
CA ALA A 126 8.06 -0.21 -15.59
C ALA A 126 9.05 -1.34 -15.31
N GLY A 127 9.75 -1.27 -14.18
CA GLY A 127 10.76 -2.24 -13.77
C GLY A 127 10.67 -2.62 -12.29
N CYS A 128 11.59 -3.49 -11.88
CA CYS A 128 11.75 -3.88 -10.49
C CYS A 128 13.24 -4.14 -10.17
N VAL A 129 13.59 -3.99 -8.91
CA VAL A 129 14.88 -4.42 -8.34
C VAL A 129 14.63 -5.31 -7.13
N SER A 130 15.64 -6.03 -6.65
CA SER A 130 15.54 -6.78 -5.40
C SER A 130 16.25 -6.06 -4.26
N LEU A 131 15.62 -6.00 -3.09
CA LEU A 131 16.22 -5.49 -1.86
C LEU A 131 15.89 -6.45 -0.72
N HIS A 132 16.92 -7.06 -0.12
CA HIS A 132 16.79 -8.04 0.97
C HIS A 132 15.78 -9.17 0.68
N GLY A 133 15.72 -9.64 -0.58
CA GLY A 133 14.83 -10.73 -0.98
C GLY A 133 13.37 -10.32 -1.24
N ALA A 134 13.04 -9.03 -1.15
CA ALA A 134 11.76 -8.48 -1.59
C ALA A 134 11.91 -7.77 -2.94
N THR A 135 10.88 -7.85 -3.78
CA THR A 135 10.78 -7.09 -5.03
C THR A 135 10.44 -5.64 -4.72
N VAL A 136 11.20 -4.70 -5.25
CA VAL A 136 10.94 -3.26 -5.17
C VAL A 136 10.51 -2.78 -6.55
N PRO A 137 9.23 -2.44 -6.78
CA PRO A 137 8.79 -1.84 -8.02
C PRO A 137 9.43 -0.47 -8.21
N VAL A 138 10.02 -0.24 -9.38
CA VAL A 138 10.71 1.03 -9.70
C VAL A 138 10.14 1.65 -10.97
N GLY A 139 10.07 2.97 -10.96
CA GLY A 139 9.56 3.76 -12.07
C GLY A 139 10.46 3.72 -13.31
N PRO A 140 10.07 4.43 -14.38
CA PRO A 140 8.87 5.27 -14.47
C PRO A 140 7.58 4.44 -14.50
N ALA A 141 6.43 5.10 -14.40
CA ALA A 141 5.15 4.45 -14.67
C ALA A 141 5.03 4.14 -16.18
N LYS A 142 4.46 2.99 -16.52
CA LYS A 142 4.07 2.59 -17.88
C LYS A 142 2.60 2.20 -17.91
N GLU A 143 1.99 2.32 -19.08
CA GLU A 143 0.63 1.83 -19.30
C GLU A 143 0.58 0.31 -19.24
N THR A 144 -0.52 -0.21 -18.69
CA THR A 144 -0.78 -1.65 -18.57
C THR A 144 -1.66 -2.20 -19.70
N GLY A 145 -2.30 -1.31 -20.47
CA GLY A 145 -3.36 -1.69 -21.41
C GLY A 145 -4.68 -2.10 -20.73
N ILE A 146 -4.76 -2.01 -19.39
CA ILE A 146 -5.98 -2.34 -18.65
C ILE A 146 -7.05 -1.26 -18.87
N ALA A 147 -8.22 -1.70 -19.32
CA ALA A 147 -9.42 -0.87 -19.42
C ALA A 147 -10.63 -1.70 -18.96
N ASN A 148 -11.45 -1.12 -18.07
CA ASN A 148 -12.75 -1.66 -17.73
C ASN A 148 -13.80 -1.10 -18.69
N SER A 149 -14.37 -1.94 -19.55
CA SER A 149 -15.42 -1.55 -20.50
C SER A 149 -16.76 -1.22 -19.83
N HIS A 150 -16.94 -1.62 -18.57
CA HIS A 150 -18.21 -1.50 -17.84
C HIS A 150 -18.21 -0.38 -16.79
N GLY A 151 -17.13 0.40 -16.67
CA GLY A 151 -17.09 1.49 -15.72
C GLY A 151 -15.72 2.07 -15.44
N TYR A 152 -15.52 2.53 -14.21
CA TYR A 152 -14.27 3.13 -13.77
C TYR A 152 -13.14 2.11 -13.78
N THR A 153 -11.95 2.56 -14.19
CA THR A 153 -10.69 1.80 -14.08
C THR A 153 -9.76 2.58 -13.17
N LEU A 154 -9.13 1.91 -12.21
CA LEU A 154 -8.15 2.53 -11.32
C LEU A 154 -7.01 3.16 -12.14
N ASN A 155 -6.52 4.32 -11.71
CA ASN A 155 -5.35 4.92 -12.36
C ASN A 155 -4.07 4.12 -12.08
N TYR A 156 -3.89 3.62 -10.86
CA TYR A 156 -2.70 2.86 -10.45
C TYR A 156 -3.11 1.63 -9.64
N ASN A 157 -2.25 0.62 -9.63
CA ASN A 157 -2.49 -0.60 -8.88
C ASN A 157 -2.74 -0.33 -7.38
N GLU A 158 -3.48 -1.24 -6.76
CA GLU A 158 -3.69 -1.30 -5.32
C GLU A 158 -3.49 -2.73 -4.84
N PHE A 159 -2.87 -2.91 -3.70
CA PHE A 159 -2.64 -4.22 -3.11
C PHE A 159 -3.27 -4.25 -1.72
N VAL A 160 -4.04 -5.29 -1.44
CA VAL A 160 -4.77 -5.43 -0.18
C VAL A 160 -4.50 -6.81 0.40
N VAL A 161 -4.00 -6.84 1.63
CA VAL A 161 -3.86 -8.06 2.42
C VAL A 161 -4.84 -8.03 3.59
N TYR A 162 -5.35 -9.20 3.96
CA TYR A 162 -6.40 -9.34 4.98
C TYR A 162 -5.88 -9.94 6.29
N ASP A 163 -4.59 -10.29 6.34
CA ASP A 163 -3.90 -10.76 7.53
C ASP A 163 -2.70 -9.85 7.86
N PRO A 164 -2.64 -9.22 9.04
CA PRO A 164 -1.49 -8.41 9.46
C PRO A 164 -0.15 -9.16 9.45
N ARG A 165 -0.16 -10.50 9.53
CA ARG A 165 1.05 -11.34 9.42
C ARG A 165 1.67 -11.33 8.02
N GLN A 166 0.95 -10.86 7.00
CA GLN A 166 1.50 -10.63 5.66
C GLN A 166 2.25 -9.29 5.55
N VAL A 167 2.36 -8.52 6.63
CA VAL A 167 2.98 -7.19 6.62
C VAL A 167 4.15 -7.13 7.59
N ARG A 168 5.30 -6.67 7.09
CA ARG A 168 6.49 -6.36 7.89
C ARG A 168 6.96 -4.95 7.55
N MET A 169 6.80 -4.02 8.48
CA MET A 169 7.26 -2.64 8.33
C MET A 169 8.80 -2.61 8.23
N LYS A 170 9.36 -1.88 7.26
CA LYS A 170 10.81 -1.86 7.00
C LYS A 170 11.41 -0.46 7.06
N TYR A 171 10.76 0.53 6.45
CA TYR A 171 11.29 1.89 6.43
C TYR A 171 10.18 2.91 6.63
N LEU A 172 10.45 3.95 7.43
CA LEU A 172 9.60 5.11 7.57
C LEU A 172 10.34 6.30 6.94
N LEU A 173 9.68 6.99 6.01
CA LEU A 173 10.24 8.12 5.28
C LEU A 173 9.52 9.38 5.71
N LYS A 174 10.27 10.33 6.28
CA LYS A 174 9.79 11.70 6.51
C LYS A 174 9.93 12.45 5.20
N VAL A 175 8.81 12.92 4.68
CA VAL A 175 8.76 13.59 3.37
C VAL A 175 8.18 14.98 3.51
N ARG A 176 8.73 15.92 2.74
CA ARG A 176 8.18 17.26 2.54
C ARG A 176 7.37 17.30 1.25
N PHE A 177 6.13 17.78 1.34
CA PHE A 177 5.21 17.97 0.24
C PHE A 177 5.39 19.38 -0.33
N ASN A 178 6.07 19.46 -1.48
CA ASN A 178 6.25 20.73 -2.19
C ASN A 178 5.02 20.98 -3.06
N PHE A 179 4.06 21.75 -2.54
CA PHE A 179 2.87 22.13 -3.29
C PHE A 179 3.23 23.24 -4.29
N THR A 180 3.07 22.96 -5.58
CA THR A 180 3.13 23.98 -6.61
C THR A 180 1.79 24.70 -6.69
N GLN A 181 1.83 26.03 -6.79
CA GLN A 181 0.64 26.79 -7.13
C GLN A 181 0.35 26.57 -8.62
N LEU A 182 -0.71 25.83 -8.92
CA LEU A 182 -1.10 25.49 -10.29
C LEU A 182 -2.16 26.46 -10.85
N TRP A 183 -2.59 27.42 -10.03
CA TRP A 183 -3.53 28.51 -10.33
C TRP A 183 -3.48 29.57 -9.22
#